data_AF-A0A6G4UDS6-F1
#
_entry.id   AF-A0A6G4UDS6-F1
#
_cell.length_a   1.000
_cell.length_b   1.000
_cell.length_c   1.000
_cell.angle_alpha   90.00
_cell.angle_beta   90.00
_cell.angle_gamma   90.00
#
_symmetry.space_group_name_H-M   'P 1'
#
loop_
_entity.id
_entity.type
_entity.pdbx_description
1 polymer ?
#
loop_
_entity_poly.entity_id
_entity_poly.type
_entity_poly.pdbx_seq_one_letter_code
_entity_poly.pdbx_strand_id
1 'polypeptide(L)'
;PQLAAAPASLTRAGVFGGLFAPVDRTDPAKAKIEDHLDDLFAYYRDQREQRRWYGFWDYGDIMHTYDADRHQWRYDVGGYAWDNSELSPDLWLWFAYLRSGRADIFRFAEAMTRHTGEVDVYHLGEWAGLGTRHGVQHFADSAKQQRISTAVYRRAYYYLTADERTGDLMHALVDSDETFLVLDPIRKIREEPYEPDPHALSIGFGTDWSGLAAAWLTEWERKGPKAQKAEARLRATMETIAAQPNGFVQGKGLYDLDTGRFAVADKAAVEVSHLSAMFGLVEMCAELIDLIEMPEFTEAWLDYCRYFNATKAEQKERYGTDFGNLLLFQGHSRMDAYAAVKAKDDKLAERAWAKFHRSDGYTESMDWSSTELNGPQVLEPGYEIPAISTNTTALYGLAAIQNLALVGDKL
;
A
#
# COMPACT_ATOMS: atom_id res chain seq x y z
N PRO A 1 3.35 21.69 -19.57
CA PRO A 1 2.01 21.11 -19.86
C PRO A 1 2.17 19.60 -20.05
N GLN A 2 1.30 18.77 -19.47
CA GLN A 2 1.37 17.30 -19.57
C GLN A 2 0.17 16.81 -20.38
N LEU A 3 0.39 16.02 -21.43
CA LEU A 3 -0.69 15.29 -22.10
C LEU A 3 -1.04 14.05 -21.27
N ALA A 4 -2.33 13.77 -21.11
CA ALA A 4 -2.79 12.65 -20.32
C ALA A 4 -3.96 11.93 -21.01
N ALA A 5 -4.01 10.61 -20.83
CA ALA A 5 -5.16 9.80 -21.25
C ALA A 5 -6.38 10.13 -20.37
N ALA A 6 -7.58 10.08 -20.97
CA ALA A 6 -8.81 10.26 -20.21
C ALA A 6 -9.03 9.08 -19.24
N PRO A 7 -9.59 9.30 -18.04
CA PRO A 7 -9.89 8.25 -17.07
C PRO A 7 -10.64 7.05 -17.65
N ALA A 8 -11.68 7.30 -18.46
CA ALA A 8 -12.45 6.24 -19.09
C ALA A 8 -11.61 5.36 -20.03
N SER A 9 -10.58 5.91 -20.68
CA SER A 9 -9.66 5.12 -21.52
C SER A 9 -8.72 4.26 -20.68
N LEU A 10 -8.23 4.78 -19.56
CA LEU A 10 -7.38 4.04 -18.62
C LEU A 10 -8.16 2.86 -18.02
N THR A 11 -9.37 3.08 -17.53
CA THR A 11 -10.21 2.00 -17.00
C THR A 11 -10.54 0.94 -18.05
N ARG A 12 -10.88 1.34 -19.29
CA ARG A 12 -11.13 0.36 -20.38
C ARG A 12 -9.90 -0.49 -20.73
N ALA A 13 -8.69 0.03 -20.49
CA ALA A 13 -7.46 -0.70 -20.76
C ALA A 13 -7.17 -1.79 -19.70
N GLY A 14 -7.87 -1.78 -18.55
CA GLY A 14 -7.68 -2.77 -17.49
C GLY A 14 -6.31 -2.69 -16.80
N VAL A 15 -5.63 -1.55 -16.88
CA VAL A 15 -4.32 -1.35 -16.23
C VAL A 15 -4.45 -1.37 -14.70
N PHE A 16 -3.38 -1.73 -14.00
CA PHE A 16 -3.33 -1.76 -12.53
C PHE A 16 -4.42 -2.63 -11.88
N GLY A 17 -4.65 -3.82 -12.45
CA GLY A 17 -5.52 -4.85 -11.89
C GLY A 17 -7.01 -4.50 -11.91
N GLY A 18 -7.42 -3.49 -12.69
CA GLY A 18 -8.81 -3.04 -12.75
C GLY A 18 -9.33 -2.48 -11.43
N LEU A 19 -8.45 -2.02 -10.53
CA LEU A 19 -8.78 -1.61 -9.17
C LEU A 19 -9.33 -0.18 -9.05
N PHE A 20 -9.66 0.48 -10.16
CA PHE A 20 -10.27 1.81 -10.16
C PHE A 20 -11.25 1.97 -11.33
N ALA A 21 -12.26 2.82 -11.14
CA ALA A 21 -13.22 3.23 -12.14
C ALA A 21 -13.35 4.77 -12.15
N PRO A 22 -13.82 5.40 -13.25
CA PRO A 22 -14.04 6.84 -13.29
C PRO A 22 -14.97 7.31 -12.18
N VAL A 23 -14.77 8.55 -11.71
CA VAL A 23 -15.62 9.17 -10.68
C VAL A 23 -17.10 9.09 -11.08
N ASP A 24 -17.93 8.55 -10.20
CA ASP A 24 -19.37 8.41 -10.38
C ASP A 24 -20.13 9.01 -9.20
N ARG A 25 -20.84 10.11 -9.47
CA ARG A 25 -21.64 10.86 -8.50
C ARG A 25 -23.15 10.76 -8.78
N THR A 26 -23.57 9.78 -9.59
CA THR A 26 -24.97 9.63 -10.00
C THR A 26 -25.87 9.09 -8.88
N ASP A 27 -25.30 8.34 -7.96
CA ASP A 27 -25.96 7.85 -6.74
C ASP A 27 -25.55 8.70 -5.51
N PRO A 28 -26.48 9.12 -4.64
CA PRO A 28 -26.16 9.94 -3.46
C PRO A 28 -25.14 9.32 -2.49
N ALA A 29 -25.15 7.99 -2.31
CA ALA A 29 -24.21 7.31 -1.44
C ALA A 29 -22.79 7.31 -2.06
N LYS A 30 -22.69 7.10 -3.37
CA LYS A 30 -21.42 7.25 -4.10
C LYS A 30 -20.92 8.69 -4.05
N ALA A 31 -21.81 9.67 -4.30
CA ALA A 31 -21.47 11.08 -4.26
C ALA A 31 -20.88 11.50 -2.91
N LYS A 32 -21.43 11.00 -1.80
CA LYS A 32 -20.90 11.25 -0.45
C LYS A 32 -19.47 10.72 -0.26
N ILE A 33 -19.17 9.52 -0.78
CA ILE A 33 -17.82 8.96 -0.73
C ILE A 33 -16.85 9.79 -1.57
N GLU A 34 -17.27 10.22 -2.76
CA GLU A 34 -16.46 11.07 -3.64
C GLU A 34 -16.23 12.47 -3.02
N ASP A 35 -17.21 13.04 -2.31
CA ASP A 35 -17.05 14.28 -1.55
C ASP A 35 -15.99 14.13 -0.46
N HIS A 36 -16.03 13.06 0.34
CA HIS A 36 -14.99 12.81 1.34
C HIS A 36 -13.60 12.62 0.73
N LEU A 37 -13.49 11.96 -0.44
CA LEU A 37 -12.22 11.83 -1.15
C LEU A 37 -11.67 13.19 -1.59
N ASP A 38 -12.54 14.07 -2.10
CA ASP A 38 -12.17 15.42 -2.52
C ASP A 38 -11.79 16.30 -1.31
N ASP A 39 -12.52 16.21 -0.20
CA ASP A 39 -12.25 16.94 1.05
C ASP A 39 -10.93 16.50 1.69
N LEU A 40 -10.68 15.18 1.75
CA LEU A 40 -9.41 14.64 2.24
C LEU A 40 -8.24 15.13 1.39
N PHE A 41 -8.34 15.06 0.05
CA PHE A 41 -7.29 15.60 -0.81
C PHE A 41 -7.08 17.10 -0.60
N ALA A 42 -8.16 17.89 -0.52
CA ALA A 42 -8.09 19.31 -0.27
C ALA A 42 -7.39 19.62 1.06
N TYR A 43 -7.68 18.86 2.11
CA TYR A 43 -7.01 19.00 3.40
C TYR A 43 -5.49 18.84 3.27
N TYR A 44 -4.98 17.76 2.68
CA TYR A 44 -3.52 17.56 2.54
C TYR A 44 -2.86 18.60 1.64
N ARG A 45 -3.54 18.99 0.55
CA ARG A 45 -3.07 20.07 -0.33
C ARG A 45 -2.90 21.39 0.45
N ASP A 46 -3.88 21.73 1.28
CA ASP A 46 -3.89 22.96 2.06
C ASP A 46 -2.91 22.89 3.23
N GLN A 47 -2.79 21.73 3.90
CA GLN A 47 -1.81 21.51 4.97
C GLN A 47 -0.37 21.68 4.49
N ARG A 48 -0.03 21.27 3.25
CA ARG A 48 1.30 21.51 2.69
C ARG A 48 1.69 22.99 2.72
N GLU A 49 0.76 23.85 2.31
CA GLU A 49 0.96 25.30 2.37
C GLU A 49 0.97 25.77 3.82
N GLN A 50 -0.10 25.52 4.57
CA GLN A 50 -0.28 25.99 5.95
C GLN A 50 0.89 25.59 6.88
N ARG A 51 1.42 24.38 6.72
CA ARG A 51 2.47 23.81 7.57
C ARG A 51 3.87 23.98 6.99
N ARG A 52 3.97 24.61 5.82
CA ARG A 52 5.23 24.84 5.10
C ARG A 52 6.01 23.55 4.93
N TRP A 53 5.37 22.50 4.42
CA TRP A 53 6.03 21.25 4.01
C TRP A 53 6.80 21.51 2.70
N TYR A 54 7.81 22.36 2.83
CA TYR A 54 8.68 22.89 1.82
C TYR A 54 10.10 22.75 2.33
N GLY A 55 11.03 22.49 1.43
CA GLY A 55 12.42 22.32 1.78
C GLY A 55 13.15 21.63 0.65
N PHE A 56 14.48 21.71 0.68
CA PHE A 56 15.29 21.04 -0.33
C PHE A 56 15.11 19.52 -0.30
N TRP A 57 14.98 18.96 0.91
CA TRP A 57 14.78 17.53 1.12
C TRP A 57 13.36 17.15 1.49
N ASP A 58 12.51 18.10 1.87
CA ASP A 58 11.21 17.82 2.49
C ASP A 58 10.03 17.95 1.51
N TYR A 59 10.19 18.74 0.44
CA TYR A 59 9.07 19.04 -0.46
C TYR A 59 8.62 17.82 -1.25
N GLY A 60 7.39 17.39 -0.98
CA GLY A 60 6.72 16.28 -1.65
C GLY A 60 6.12 15.30 -0.65
N ASP A 61 6.71 15.20 0.54
CA ASP A 61 6.17 14.39 1.63
C ASP A 61 5.07 15.11 2.41
N ILE A 62 4.40 14.33 3.26
CA ILE A 62 3.38 14.75 4.21
C ILE A 62 3.73 14.22 5.61
N MET A 63 3.12 14.77 6.66
CA MET A 63 3.33 14.23 8.02
C MET A 63 2.31 13.14 8.37
N HIS A 64 2.62 12.31 9.37
CA HIS A 64 1.93 11.05 9.67
C HIS A 64 0.78 11.20 10.68
N THR A 65 0.97 11.93 11.79
CA THR A 65 -0.07 12.10 12.83
C THR A 65 -0.10 13.48 13.46
N TYR A 66 -1.30 13.91 13.84
CA TYR A 66 -1.57 15.22 14.39
C TYR A 66 -1.46 15.30 15.92
N ASP A 67 -1.10 16.47 16.43
CA ASP A 67 -1.12 16.84 17.85
C ASP A 67 -2.20 17.91 18.07
N ALA A 68 -3.32 17.49 18.65
CA ALA A 68 -4.48 18.36 18.86
C ALA A 68 -4.27 19.38 19.99
N ASP A 69 -3.35 19.13 20.92
CA ASP A 69 -3.04 20.08 22.00
C ASP A 69 -2.14 21.21 21.51
N ARG A 70 -1.23 20.91 20.57
CA ARG A 70 -0.30 21.88 19.97
C ARG A 70 -0.79 22.48 18.65
N HIS A 71 -1.92 22.01 18.13
CA HIS A 71 -2.48 22.42 16.83
C HIS A 71 -1.46 22.33 15.69
N GLN A 72 -0.70 21.23 15.67
CA GLN A 72 0.39 20.99 14.72
C GLN A 72 0.57 19.49 14.48
N TRP A 73 1.08 19.12 13.30
CA TRP A 73 1.53 17.76 13.07
C TRP A 73 2.71 17.43 13.99
N ARG A 74 2.89 16.16 14.37
CA ARG A 74 3.91 15.72 15.34
C ARG A 74 5.31 15.68 14.74
N TYR A 75 5.77 16.81 14.19
CA TYR A 75 7.04 16.99 13.50
C TYR A 75 8.27 16.63 14.35
N ASP A 76 8.13 16.60 15.66
CA ASP A 76 9.20 16.38 16.64
C ASP A 76 9.06 15.07 17.44
N VAL A 77 8.08 14.21 17.13
CA VAL A 77 7.79 13.00 17.93
C VAL A 77 7.99 11.72 17.12
N GLY A 78 9.23 11.23 17.06
CA GLY A 78 9.57 9.90 16.54
C GLY A 78 8.89 9.60 15.19
N GLY A 79 8.19 8.46 15.12
CA GLY A 79 7.46 8.03 13.93
C GLY A 79 6.12 8.73 13.68
N TYR A 80 5.87 9.92 14.22
CA TYR A 80 4.64 10.66 13.90
C TYR A 80 4.87 11.88 13.00
N ALA A 81 6.13 12.15 12.65
CA ALA A 81 6.56 13.26 11.81
C ALA A 81 6.40 12.92 10.32
N TRP A 82 7.46 12.92 9.50
CA TRP A 82 7.38 12.61 8.07
C TRP A 82 6.86 11.20 7.82
N ASP A 83 5.94 11.07 6.86
CA ASP A 83 5.13 9.87 6.63
C ASP A 83 5.85 8.81 5.78
N ASN A 84 6.78 9.20 4.91
CA ASN A 84 7.60 8.27 4.13
C ASN A 84 6.79 7.10 3.52
N SER A 85 5.64 7.38 2.91
CA SER A 85 4.77 6.37 2.27
C SER A 85 4.17 5.29 3.20
N GLU A 86 4.03 5.54 4.50
CA GLU A 86 3.43 4.57 5.43
C GLU A 86 1.93 4.35 5.09
N LEU A 87 1.55 3.08 4.89
CA LEU A 87 0.20 2.67 4.44
C LEU A 87 -0.25 3.25 3.09
N SER A 88 0.70 3.51 2.19
CA SER A 88 0.47 3.75 0.76
C SER A 88 -0.31 5.03 0.37
N PRO A 89 -0.04 6.23 0.92
CA PRO A 89 -0.61 7.47 0.41
C PRO A 89 -0.27 7.69 -1.08
N ASP A 90 0.88 7.21 -1.56
CA ASP A 90 1.27 7.24 -2.97
C ASP A 90 0.22 6.53 -3.85
N LEU A 91 -0.23 5.33 -3.47
CA LEU A 91 -1.26 4.59 -4.22
C LEU A 91 -2.60 5.30 -4.17
N TRP A 92 -2.99 5.84 -3.01
CA TRP A 92 -4.22 6.61 -2.88
C TRP A 92 -4.25 7.79 -3.86
N LEU A 93 -3.18 8.60 -3.87
CA LEU A 93 -3.08 9.77 -4.73
C LEU A 93 -3.02 9.40 -6.21
N TRP A 94 -2.27 8.36 -6.58
CA TRP A 94 -2.20 7.92 -7.96
C TRP A 94 -3.54 7.36 -8.46
N PHE A 95 -4.23 6.53 -7.68
CA PHE A 95 -5.57 6.07 -8.06
C PHE A 95 -6.62 7.19 -8.01
N ALA A 96 -6.49 8.18 -7.13
CA ALA A 96 -7.32 9.38 -7.18
C ALA A 96 -7.12 10.18 -8.48
N TYR A 97 -5.88 10.31 -8.95
CA TYR A 97 -5.59 10.93 -10.25
C TYR A 97 -6.15 10.09 -11.41
N LEU A 98 -5.86 8.78 -11.46
CA LEU A 98 -6.18 7.91 -12.60
C LEU A 98 -7.68 7.91 -12.95
N ARG A 99 -8.56 8.07 -11.96
CA ARG A 99 -10.02 8.13 -12.21
C ARG A 99 -10.61 9.53 -12.38
N SER A 100 -9.94 10.57 -11.89
CA SER A 100 -10.45 11.94 -11.94
C SER A 100 -9.85 12.75 -13.09
N GLY A 101 -8.61 12.45 -13.50
CA GLY A 101 -7.83 13.24 -14.44
C GLY A 101 -7.43 14.63 -13.90
N ARG A 102 -7.62 14.88 -12.60
CA ARG A 102 -7.43 16.19 -11.97
C ARG A 102 -5.95 16.60 -11.92
N ALA A 103 -5.64 17.78 -12.47
CA ALA A 103 -4.28 18.28 -12.57
C ALA A 103 -3.63 18.62 -11.22
N ASP A 104 -4.40 19.06 -10.24
CA ASP A 104 -3.91 19.36 -8.88
C ASP A 104 -3.51 18.09 -8.14
N ILE A 105 -4.29 17.01 -8.26
CA ILE A 105 -3.93 15.68 -7.73
C ILE A 105 -2.66 15.16 -8.42
N PHE A 106 -2.56 15.28 -9.76
CA PHE A 106 -1.35 14.87 -10.48
C PHE A 106 -0.10 15.55 -9.92
N ARG A 107 -0.12 16.88 -9.73
CA ARG A 107 1.04 17.62 -9.24
C ARG A 107 1.40 17.28 -7.79
N PHE A 108 0.40 16.98 -6.97
CA PHE A 108 0.63 16.55 -5.60
C PHE A 108 1.26 15.13 -5.57
N ALA A 109 0.71 14.19 -6.33
CA ALA A 109 1.23 12.83 -6.45
C ALA A 109 2.63 12.78 -7.10
N GLU A 110 2.89 13.64 -8.09
CA GLU A 110 4.19 13.81 -8.71
C GLU A 110 5.23 14.29 -7.69
N ALA A 111 4.92 15.31 -6.89
CA ALA A 111 5.82 15.79 -5.85
C ALA A 111 6.12 14.69 -4.81
N MET A 112 5.10 13.95 -4.37
CA MET A 112 5.28 12.80 -3.46
C MET A 112 6.18 11.73 -4.09
N THR A 113 5.94 11.35 -5.33
CA THR A 113 6.75 10.35 -6.04
C THR A 113 8.22 10.77 -6.14
N ARG A 114 8.47 12.06 -6.42
CA ARG A 114 9.81 12.64 -6.51
C ARG A 114 10.51 12.74 -5.16
N HIS A 115 9.76 12.84 -4.06
CA HIS A 115 10.30 12.81 -2.72
C HIS A 115 10.55 11.36 -2.27
N THR A 116 9.48 10.57 -2.18
CA THR A 116 9.49 9.26 -1.52
C THR A 116 10.33 8.23 -2.27
N GLY A 117 10.45 8.37 -3.59
CA GLY A 117 11.33 7.53 -4.42
C GLY A 117 12.81 7.92 -4.35
N GLU A 118 13.14 9.12 -3.87
CA GLU A 118 14.51 9.66 -3.89
C GLU A 118 15.08 9.79 -2.48
N VAL A 119 14.43 10.57 -1.60
CA VAL A 119 14.93 10.95 -0.27
C VAL A 119 14.75 9.83 0.75
N ASP A 120 13.62 9.12 0.67
CA ASP A 120 13.26 8.10 1.66
C ASP A 120 13.88 6.73 1.37
N VAL A 121 14.64 6.59 0.28
CA VAL A 121 15.21 5.33 -0.23
C VAL A 121 16.73 5.42 -0.37
N TYR A 122 17.41 4.32 -0.01
CA TYR A 122 18.84 4.19 -0.25
C TYR A 122 19.10 3.70 -1.67
N HIS A 123 19.91 4.45 -2.42
CA HIS A 123 20.29 4.11 -3.80
C HIS A 123 21.68 3.50 -3.92
N LEU A 124 22.46 3.52 -2.84
CA LEU A 124 23.84 3.05 -2.76
C LEU A 124 24.12 2.50 -1.35
N GLY A 125 25.21 1.73 -1.23
CA GLY A 125 25.66 1.14 0.03
C GLY A 125 24.93 -0.15 0.40
N GLU A 126 25.16 -0.63 1.62
CA GLU A 126 24.71 -1.93 2.13
C GLU A 126 23.18 -2.08 2.19
N TRP A 127 22.44 -0.96 2.24
CA TRP A 127 20.97 -0.95 2.29
C TRP A 127 20.34 -0.47 0.99
N ALA A 128 21.10 -0.41 -0.11
CA ALA A 128 20.57 -0.03 -1.42
C ALA A 128 19.34 -0.87 -1.78
N GLY A 129 18.25 -0.20 -2.14
CA GLY A 129 16.95 -0.83 -2.42
C GLY A 129 16.00 -0.94 -1.23
N LEU A 130 16.40 -0.51 -0.02
CA LEU A 130 15.50 -0.32 1.12
C LEU A 130 15.09 1.14 1.28
N GLY A 131 13.88 1.37 1.78
CA GLY A 131 13.45 2.68 2.25
C GLY A 131 13.38 2.76 3.77
N THR A 132 13.34 3.98 4.32
CA THR A 132 13.27 4.22 5.77
C THR A 132 11.83 4.47 6.21
N ARG A 133 11.39 3.75 7.24
CA ARG A 133 10.12 4.01 7.92
C ARG A 133 9.99 5.47 8.39
N HIS A 134 8.76 5.98 8.36
CA HIS A 134 8.34 7.29 8.87
C HIS A 134 9.00 7.75 10.18
N GLY A 135 9.38 9.03 10.27
CA GLY A 135 10.23 9.56 11.34
C GLY A 135 10.44 11.08 11.31
N VAL A 136 11.05 11.64 12.36
CA VAL A 136 11.42 13.07 12.45
C VAL A 136 12.33 13.50 11.30
N GLN A 137 13.20 12.60 10.85
CA GLN A 137 13.97 12.77 9.63
C GLN A 137 13.59 11.63 8.69
N HIS A 138 13.59 11.93 7.40
CA HIS A 138 13.34 10.96 6.32
C HIS A 138 14.20 9.69 6.37
N PHE A 139 15.32 9.71 7.11
CA PHE A 139 16.27 8.60 7.23
C PHE A 139 16.57 8.17 8.68
N ALA A 140 15.81 8.67 9.68
CA ALA A 140 16.12 8.42 11.10
C ALA A 140 15.71 7.03 11.63
N ASP A 141 14.56 6.49 11.21
CA ASP A 141 14.06 5.23 11.80
C ASP A 141 14.94 4.04 11.43
N SER A 142 15.10 3.07 12.34
CA SER A 142 15.95 1.90 12.14
C SER A 142 15.33 0.78 11.28
N ALA A 143 14.02 0.87 11.00
CA ALA A 143 13.32 -0.04 10.11
C ALA A 143 13.58 0.38 8.66
N LYS A 144 14.58 -0.26 8.05
CA LYS A 144 14.85 -0.16 6.62
C LYS A 144 14.16 -1.33 5.93
N GLN A 145 13.21 -1.07 5.05
CA GLN A 145 12.27 -2.09 4.56
C GLN A 145 11.87 -1.86 3.08
N GLN A 146 11.52 -2.96 2.41
CA GLN A 146 11.02 -2.96 1.03
C GLN A 146 9.71 -2.19 0.85
N ARG A 147 8.87 -2.19 1.90
CA ARG A 147 7.53 -1.59 1.87
C ARG A 147 7.51 -0.07 1.62
N ILE A 148 8.66 0.59 1.77
CA ILE A 148 8.83 2.03 1.53
C ILE A 148 9.43 2.27 0.13
N SER A 149 10.48 1.52 -0.23
CA SER A 149 11.15 1.64 -1.53
C SER A 149 10.35 1.09 -2.69
N THR A 150 9.36 0.23 -2.42
CA THR A 150 8.55 -0.50 -3.40
C THR A 150 8.27 0.25 -4.71
N ALA A 151 8.48 -0.44 -5.83
CA ALA A 151 8.22 0.11 -7.16
C ALA A 151 6.73 0.43 -7.38
N VAL A 152 5.83 -0.20 -6.61
CA VAL A 152 4.37 -0.05 -6.79
C VAL A 152 3.92 1.41 -6.73
N TYR A 153 4.58 2.22 -5.90
CA TYR A 153 4.27 3.65 -5.71
C TYR A 153 4.71 4.54 -6.88
N ARG A 154 5.61 4.04 -7.74
CA ARG A 154 6.25 4.79 -8.82
C ARG A 154 5.70 4.39 -10.21
N ARG A 155 5.07 3.22 -10.33
CA ARG A 155 4.53 2.67 -11.58
C ARG A 155 3.59 3.64 -12.29
N ALA A 156 2.62 4.20 -11.58
CA ALA A 156 1.64 5.13 -12.18
C ALA A 156 2.33 6.36 -12.78
N TYR A 157 3.22 7.03 -12.03
CA TYR A 157 4.00 8.16 -12.53
C TYR A 157 4.80 7.78 -13.78
N TYR A 158 5.57 6.70 -13.70
CA TYR A 158 6.41 6.25 -14.80
C TYR A 158 5.60 5.95 -16.07
N TYR A 159 4.52 5.18 -15.98
CA TYR A 159 3.74 4.83 -17.17
C TYR A 159 2.98 6.01 -17.78
N LEU A 160 2.67 7.04 -16.98
CA LEU A 160 2.04 8.27 -17.47
C LEU A 160 3.03 9.26 -18.10
N THR A 161 4.31 9.20 -17.72
CA THR A 161 5.29 10.24 -18.08
C THR A 161 6.48 9.74 -18.88
N ALA A 162 6.75 8.43 -18.83
CA ALA A 162 7.97 7.79 -19.29
C ALA A 162 9.25 8.37 -18.67
N ASP A 163 9.17 8.92 -17.44
CA ASP A 163 10.32 9.54 -16.78
C ASP A 163 11.47 8.55 -16.55
N GLU A 164 12.60 8.79 -17.22
CA GLU A 164 13.75 7.90 -17.18
C GLU A 164 14.36 7.79 -15.79
N ARG A 165 14.35 8.88 -15.00
CA ARG A 165 14.88 8.84 -13.62
C ARG A 165 14.06 7.88 -12.76
N THR A 166 12.74 7.99 -12.76
CA THR A 166 11.88 7.02 -12.07
C THR A 166 12.06 5.61 -12.64
N GLY A 167 12.30 5.49 -13.95
CA GLY A 167 12.68 4.23 -14.58
C GLY A 167 13.95 3.60 -14.00
N ASP A 168 15.01 4.39 -13.78
CA ASP A 168 16.27 3.94 -13.16
C ASP A 168 16.05 3.52 -11.71
N LEU A 169 15.27 4.30 -10.94
CA LEU A 169 14.93 3.99 -9.56
C LEU A 169 14.22 2.64 -9.44
N MET A 170 13.21 2.38 -10.28
CA MET A 170 12.50 1.10 -10.27
C MET A 170 13.39 -0.07 -10.72
N HIS A 171 14.31 0.16 -11.67
CA HIS A 171 15.27 -0.86 -12.11
C HIS A 171 16.26 -1.23 -11.01
N ALA A 172 16.68 -0.26 -10.19
CA ALA A 172 17.59 -0.50 -9.07
C ALA A 172 17.00 -1.45 -8.00
N LEU A 173 15.68 -1.60 -7.95
CA LEU A 173 14.98 -2.45 -6.98
C LEU A 173 14.89 -3.93 -7.39
N VAL A 174 15.27 -4.30 -8.62
CA VAL A 174 15.06 -5.67 -9.11
C VAL A 174 15.81 -6.74 -8.30
N ASP A 175 16.97 -6.37 -7.75
CA ASP A 175 17.80 -7.23 -6.91
C ASP A 175 17.71 -6.84 -5.42
N SER A 176 16.67 -6.10 -5.00
CA SER A 176 16.55 -5.65 -3.62
C SER A 176 16.31 -6.79 -2.63
N ASP A 177 15.99 -8.00 -3.09
CA ASP A 177 15.96 -9.21 -2.27
C ASP A 177 17.32 -9.58 -1.67
N GLU A 178 18.43 -9.16 -2.29
CA GLU A 178 19.78 -9.36 -1.73
C GLU A 178 19.97 -8.62 -0.39
N THR A 179 19.17 -7.59 -0.12
CA THR A 179 19.25 -6.83 1.16
C THR A 179 18.93 -7.68 2.38
N PHE A 180 18.22 -8.81 2.22
CA PHE A 180 17.94 -9.76 3.30
C PHE A 180 19.18 -10.53 3.76
N LEU A 181 20.27 -10.53 2.98
CA LEU A 181 21.59 -11.02 3.43
C LEU A 181 22.22 -10.11 4.49
N VAL A 182 21.88 -8.83 4.45
CA VAL A 182 22.55 -7.79 5.23
C VAL A 182 21.67 -7.33 6.40
N LEU A 183 20.35 -7.31 6.21
CA LEU A 183 19.42 -6.79 7.20
C LEU A 183 18.16 -7.64 7.30
N ASP A 184 17.99 -8.27 8.47
CA ASP A 184 16.70 -8.84 8.86
C ASP A 184 15.75 -7.71 9.35
N PRO A 185 14.60 -7.49 8.66
CA PRO A 185 13.67 -6.43 9.02
C PRO A 185 12.99 -6.68 10.38
N ILE A 186 12.96 -7.93 10.87
CA ILE A 186 12.33 -8.30 12.14
C ILE A 186 13.33 -8.60 13.26
N ARG A 187 14.63 -8.33 13.07
CA ARG A 187 15.73 -8.68 14.01
C ARG A 187 15.53 -8.28 15.48
N LYS A 188 14.68 -7.28 15.75
CA LYS A 188 14.39 -6.79 17.12
C LYS A 188 13.23 -7.49 17.80
N ILE A 189 12.39 -8.17 17.02
CA ILE A 189 11.19 -8.88 17.49
C ILE A 189 11.24 -10.37 17.16
N ARG A 190 12.32 -10.83 16.53
CA ARG A 190 12.57 -12.23 16.28
C ARG A 190 12.90 -12.93 17.60
N GLU A 191 12.22 -14.04 17.86
CA GLU A 191 12.41 -14.84 19.08
C GLU A 191 13.53 -15.88 18.92
N GLU A 192 13.74 -16.37 17.70
CA GLU A 192 14.72 -17.43 17.39
C GLU A 192 16.03 -16.85 16.80
N PRO A 193 17.20 -17.49 17.04
CA PRO A 193 18.43 -17.14 16.35
C PRO A 193 18.26 -17.22 14.83
N TYR A 194 18.76 -16.23 14.11
CA TYR A 194 18.73 -16.19 12.65
C TYR A 194 20.01 -15.57 12.12
N GLU A 195 20.69 -16.33 11.27
CA GLU A 195 21.82 -15.89 10.48
C GLU A 195 21.37 -15.96 9.01
N PRO A 196 21.50 -14.86 8.23
CA PRO A 196 21.10 -14.87 6.84
C PRO A 196 21.84 -15.94 6.03
N ASP A 197 21.08 -16.84 5.41
CA ASP A 197 21.56 -17.86 4.48
C ASP A 197 21.01 -17.53 3.08
N PRO A 198 21.86 -17.36 2.04
CA PRO A 198 21.42 -17.12 0.66
C PRO A 198 20.37 -18.11 0.13
N HIS A 199 20.31 -19.32 0.67
CA HIS A 199 19.38 -20.39 0.26
C HIS A 199 18.18 -20.53 1.21
N ALA A 200 18.07 -19.70 2.24
CA ALA A 200 17.00 -19.77 3.24
C ALA A 200 16.69 -18.42 3.91
N LEU A 201 16.53 -17.35 3.13
CA LEU A 201 16.23 -16.03 3.64
C LEU A 201 14.78 -15.92 4.15
N SER A 202 14.61 -15.50 5.40
CA SER A 202 13.29 -15.27 6.00
C SER A 202 12.65 -14.00 5.42
N ILE A 203 11.64 -14.17 4.55
CA ILE A 203 10.92 -13.07 3.89
C ILE A 203 9.42 -13.18 4.17
N GLY A 204 8.79 -12.08 4.57
CA GLY A 204 7.34 -12.01 4.78
C GLY A 204 6.55 -11.97 3.47
N PHE A 205 5.43 -12.68 3.40
CA PHE A 205 4.54 -12.73 2.23
C PHE A 205 3.68 -11.47 2.05
N GLY A 206 3.72 -10.56 3.02
CA GLY A 206 3.05 -9.27 2.98
C GLY A 206 3.98 -8.14 2.54
N THR A 207 4.43 -7.35 3.51
CA THR A 207 5.19 -6.11 3.31
C THR A 207 6.47 -6.25 2.51
N ASP A 208 7.14 -7.40 2.62
CA ASP A 208 8.41 -7.64 1.94
C ASP A 208 8.18 -8.14 0.53
N TRP A 209 7.47 -9.27 0.39
CA TRP A 209 7.20 -9.87 -0.92
C TRP A 209 6.43 -8.93 -1.85
N SER A 210 5.47 -8.12 -1.36
CA SER A 210 4.77 -7.17 -2.22
C SER A 210 5.72 -6.15 -2.86
N GLY A 211 6.74 -5.69 -2.12
CA GLY A 211 7.77 -4.78 -2.65
C GLY A 211 8.66 -5.44 -3.70
N LEU A 212 9.09 -6.68 -3.44
CA LEU A 212 9.89 -7.47 -4.38
C LEU A 212 9.11 -7.79 -5.66
N ALA A 213 7.87 -8.28 -5.51
CA ALA A 213 6.98 -8.58 -6.62
C ALA A 213 6.72 -7.34 -7.48
N ALA A 214 6.55 -6.17 -6.87
CA ALA A 214 6.39 -4.91 -7.60
C ALA A 214 7.60 -4.57 -8.46
N ALA A 215 8.83 -4.75 -7.94
CA ALA A 215 10.05 -4.50 -8.71
C ALA A 215 10.16 -5.48 -9.89
N TRP A 216 9.91 -6.77 -9.64
CA TRP A 216 9.98 -7.80 -10.68
C TRP A 216 8.91 -7.61 -11.76
N LEU A 217 7.66 -7.34 -11.38
CA LEU A 217 6.58 -7.11 -12.33
C LEU A 217 6.87 -5.90 -13.21
N THR A 218 7.37 -4.83 -12.61
CA THR A 218 7.73 -3.60 -13.34
C THR A 218 8.86 -3.85 -14.34
N GLU A 219 9.91 -4.55 -13.96
CA GLU A 219 11.02 -4.88 -14.87
C GLU A 219 10.57 -5.79 -16.02
N TRP A 220 9.70 -6.76 -15.73
CA TRP A 220 9.14 -7.67 -16.72
C TRP A 220 8.26 -6.94 -17.75
N GLU A 221 7.32 -6.11 -17.29
CA GLU A 221 6.45 -5.29 -18.15
C GLU A 221 7.26 -4.36 -19.07
N ARG A 222 8.32 -3.75 -18.53
CA ARG A 222 9.22 -2.85 -19.26
C ARG A 222 10.14 -3.58 -20.24
N LYS A 223 10.20 -4.92 -20.18
CA LYS A 223 11.17 -5.74 -20.91
C LYS A 223 12.61 -5.26 -20.68
N GLY A 224 12.90 -4.90 -19.43
CA GLY A 224 14.21 -4.41 -19.04
C GLY A 224 15.30 -5.48 -19.10
N PRO A 225 16.58 -5.11 -18.86
CA PRO A 225 17.71 -6.04 -18.94
C PRO A 225 17.58 -7.28 -18.05
N LYS A 226 16.82 -7.19 -16.95
CA LYS A 226 16.61 -8.29 -15.98
C LYS A 226 15.23 -8.94 -16.10
N ALA A 227 14.46 -8.64 -17.16
CA ALA A 227 13.08 -9.08 -17.32
C ALA A 227 12.89 -10.61 -17.20
N GLN A 228 13.81 -11.41 -17.75
CA GLN A 228 13.73 -12.88 -17.66
C GLN A 228 13.91 -13.38 -16.22
N LYS A 229 14.86 -12.80 -15.46
CA LYS A 229 15.08 -13.12 -14.04
C LYS A 229 13.86 -12.72 -13.22
N ALA A 230 13.34 -11.52 -13.47
CA ALA A 230 12.17 -10.97 -12.79
C ALA A 230 10.92 -11.84 -13.01
N GLU A 231 10.61 -12.21 -14.25
CA GLU A 231 9.49 -13.10 -14.57
C GLU A 231 9.64 -14.47 -13.88
N ALA A 232 10.84 -15.06 -13.92
CA ALA A 232 11.10 -16.34 -13.29
C ALA A 232 10.85 -16.28 -11.77
N ARG A 233 11.28 -15.21 -11.09
CA ARG A 233 11.06 -14.99 -9.66
C ARG A 233 9.58 -14.79 -9.31
N LEU A 234 8.82 -14.04 -10.12
CA LEU A 234 7.38 -13.91 -9.92
C LEU A 234 6.71 -15.29 -9.96
N ARG A 235 6.93 -16.05 -11.02
CA ARG A 235 6.32 -17.39 -11.17
C ARG A 235 6.72 -18.33 -10.04
N ALA A 236 8.01 -18.38 -9.71
CA ALA A 236 8.54 -19.24 -8.66
C ALA A 236 7.99 -18.88 -7.27
N THR A 237 7.93 -17.59 -6.93
CA THR A 237 7.38 -17.14 -5.64
C THR A 237 5.88 -17.31 -5.56
N MET A 238 5.12 -17.01 -6.62
CA MET A 238 3.68 -17.27 -6.67
C MET A 238 3.38 -18.75 -6.46
N GLU A 239 4.08 -19.64 -7.18
CA GLU A 239 3.91 -21.09 -7.07
C GLU A 239 4.19 -21.57 -5.64
N THR A 240 5.29 -21.10 -5.04
CA THR A 240 5.72 -21.58 -3.71
C THR A 240 5.00 -20.92 -2.54
N ILE A 241 4.41 -19.73 -2.72
CA ILE A 241 3.43 -19.17 -1.76
C ILE A 241 2.14 -19.98 -1.81
N ALA A 242 1.63 -20.28 -3.02
CA ALA A 242 0.42 -21.08 -3.19
C ALA A 242 0.57 -22.50 -2.61
N ALA A 243 1.78 -23.07 -2.68
CA ALA A 243 2.08 -24.38 -2.13
C ALA A 243 2.24 -24.41 -0.59
N GLN A 244 2.29 -23.25 0.09
CA GLN A 244 2.35 -23.25 1.55
C GLN A 244 1.09 -23.87 2.16
N PRO A 245 1.18 -24.59 3.28
CA PRO A 245 0.01 -25.25 3.88
C PRO A 245 -1.18 -24.31 4.14
N ASN A 246 -0.89 -23.04 4.46
CA ASN A 246 -1.88 -21.99 4.69
C ASN A 246 -1.73 -20.80 3.71
N GLY A 247 -1.07 -20.97 2.56
CA GLY A 247 -0.91 -19.88 1.58
C GLY A 247 -0.32 -18.60 2.20
N PHE A 248 -0.95 -17.45 1.94
CA PHE A 248 -0.57 -16.16 2.55
C PHE A 248 -0.73 -16.11 4.08
N VAL A 249 -1.63 -16.92 4.67
CA VAL A 249 -1.81 -16.99 6.13
C VAL A 249 -0.60 -17.63 6.83
N GLN A 250 0.23 -18.36 6.09
CA GLN A 250 1.52 -18.84 6.57
C GLN A 250 2.47 -17.68 6.95
N GLY A 251 2.26 -16.48 6.38
CA GLY A 251 2.87 -15.21 6.77
C GLY A 251 4.29 -14.95 6.27
N LYS A 252 5.15 -15.97 6.22
CA LYS A 252 6.52 -15.88 5.73
C LYS A 252 7.05 -17.23 5.24
N GLY A 253 8.17 -17.19 4.52
CA GLY A 253 8.87 -18.38 4.03
C GLY A 253 10.39 -18.20 4.03
N LEU A 254 11.11 -19.31 3.83
CA LEU A 254 12.55 -19.32 3.60
C LEU A 254 12.81 -19.27 2.09
N TYR A 255 13.38 -18.17 1.62
CA TYR A 255 13.59 -17.83 0.22
C TYR A 255 15.02 -18.18 -0.22
N ASP A 256 15.13 -18.85 -1.36
CA ASP A 256 16.41 -19.12 -2.00
C ASP A 256 16.67 -18.08 -3.10
N LEU A 257 17.77 -17.32 -2.95
CA LEU A 257 18.13 -16.21 -3.85
C LEU A 257 18.39 -16.65 -5.30
N ASP A 258 18.96 -17.83 -5.48
CA ASP A 258 19.38 -18.36 -6.78
C ASP A 258 18.18 -18.81 -7.60
N THR A 259 17.23 -19.47 -6.96
CA THR A 259 16.06 -20.09 -7.60
C THR A 259 14.82 -19.20 -7.58
N GLY A 260 14.77 -18.24 -6.66
CA GLY A 260 13.58 -17.41 -6.45
C GLY A 260 12.41 -18.16 -5.83
N ARG A 261 12.67 -19.26 -5.11
CA ARG A 261 11.65 -20.15 -4.54
C ARG A 261 11.62 -20.05 -3.02
N PHE A 262 10.42 -20.17 -2.46
CA PHE A 262 10.27 -20.44 -1.03
C PHE A 262 10.31 -21.94 -0.76
N ALA A 263 11.00 -22.35 0.29
CA ALA A 263 10.83 -23.68 0.86
C ALA A 263 9.37 -23.84 1.34
N VAL A 264 8.74 -24.96 0.98
CA VAL A 264 7.38 -25.29 1.43
C VAL A 264 7.47 -25.80 2.87
N ALA A 265 6.72 -25.17 3.78
CA ALA A 265 6.74 -25.56 5.18
C ALA A 265 6.09 -26.93 5.41
N ASP A 266 6.70 -27.76 6.26
CA ASP A 266 6.14 -29.06 6.65
C ASP A 266 4.86 -28.93 7.51
N LYS A 267 4.67 -27.76 8.14
CA LYS A 267 3.56 -27.51 9.07
C LYS A 267 2.85 -26.20 8.73
N ALA A 268 1.54 -26.25 8.85
CA ALA A 268 0.69 -25.07 8.79
C ALA A 268 0.99 -24.11 9.95
N ALA A 269 1.14 -22.84 9.63
CA ALA A 269 1.26 -21.75 10.58
C ALA A 269 0.21 -20.66 10.31
N VAL A 270 -0.11 -19.88 11.34
CA VAL A 270 -0.98 -18.70 11.22
C VAL A 270 -0.18 -17.50 11.72
N GLU A 271 0.35 -16.74 10.77
CA GLU A 271 1.17 -15.56 11.01
C GLU A 271 0.62 -14.37 10.21
N VAL A 272 -0.48 -13.79 10.72
CA VAL A 272 -1.19 -12.70 10.05
C VAL A 272 -0.86 -11.37 10.73
N SER A 273 -0.51 -10.37 9.91
CA SER A 273 -0.31 -8.99 10.33
C SER A 273 -1.28 -8.07 9.60
N HIS A 274 -1.81 -7.07 10.31
CA HIS A 274 -2.63 -6.03 9.71
C HIS A 274 -1.86 -5.18 8.69
N LEU A 275 -0.52 -5.21 8.72
CA LEU A 275 0.31 -4.48 7.74
C LEU A 275 0.46 -5.22 6.41
N SER A 276 0.30 -6.55 6.39
CA SER A 276 0.70 -7.39 5.26
C SER A 276 0.08 -6.96 3.93
N ALA A 277 -1.20 -6.55 3.94
CA ALA A 277 -1.91 -6.18 2.73
C ALA A 277 -1.92 -4.67 2.41
N MET A 278 -1.29 -3.84 3.24
CA MET A 278 -1.48 -2.38 3.19
C MET A 278 -0.36 -1.60 2.47
N PHE A 279 0.63 -2.32 1.90
CA PHE A 279 1.78 -1.77 1.17
C PHE A 279 1.87 -2.34 -0.26
N GLY A 280 0.77 -2.26 -1.00
CA GLY A 280 0.70 -2.68 -2.41
C GLY A 280 0.41 -4.16 -2.68
N LEU A 281 0.23 -5.01 -1.66
CA LEU A 281 0.00 -6.45 -1.87
C LEU A 281 -1.29 -6.73 -2.66
N VAL A 282 -2.38 -6.03 -2.36
CA VAL A 282 -3.66 -6.20 -3.06
C VAL A 282 -3.51 -5.86 -4.54
N GLU A 283 -2.81 -4.76 -4.84
CA GLU A 283 -2.50 -4.30 -6.18
C GLU A 283 -1.66 -5.33 -6.94
N MET A 284 -0.58 -5.82 -6.32
CA MET A 284 0.29 -6.81 -6.94
C MET A 284 -0.42 -8.14 -7.17
N CYS A 285 -1.19 -8.64 -6.21
CA CYS A 285 -1.95 -9.87 -6.40
C CYS A 285 -2.99 -9.73 -7.52
N ALA A 286 -3.70 -8.60 -7.60
CA ALA A 286 -4.68 -8.36 -8.66
C ALA A 286 -4.01 -8.35 -10.06
N GLU A 287 -2.91 -7.60 -10.21
CA GLU A 287 -2.17 -7.54 -11.48
C GLU A 287 -1.58 -8.89 -11.88
N LEU A 288 -0.96 -9.62 -10.93
CA LEU A 288 -0.35 -10.92 -11.20
C LEU A 288 -1.38 -11.98 -11.57
N ILE A 289 -2.55 -11.99 -10.94
CA ILE A 289 -3.63 -12.93 -11.27
C ILE A 289 -4.17 -12.68 -12.68
N ASP A 290 -4.24 -11.43 -13.12
CA ASP A 290 -4.71 -11.10 -14.47
C ASP A 290 -3.64 -11.39 -15.55
N LEU A 291 -2.35 -11.36 -15.20
CA LEU A 291 -1.23 -11.56 -16.12
C LEU A 291 -0.69 -13.00 -16.19
N ILE A 292 -0.81 -13.77 -15.11
CA ILE A 292 -0.25 -15.11 -14.98
C ILE A 292 -1.34 -16.10 -14.60
N GLU A 293 -1.60 -17.07 -15.48
CA GLU A 293 -2.52 -18.17 -15.18
C GLU A 293 -1.89 -19.12 -14.14
N MET A 294 -2.30 -18.95 -12.89
CA MET A 294 -1.92 -19.80 -11.75
C MET A 294 -3.11 -19.92 -10.77
N PRO A 295 -4.03 -20.87 -11.00
CA PRO A 295 -5.24 -21.01 -10.20
C PRO A 295 -4.96 -21.22 -8.71
N GLU A 296 -3.93 -21.97 -8.35
CA GLU A 296 -3.57 -22.27 -6.96
C GLU A 296 -3.18 -20.99 -6.20
N PHE A 297 -2.45 -20.09 -6.85
CA PHE A 297 -2.12 -18.78 -6.28
C PHE A 297 -3.35 -17.89 -6.14
N THR A 298 -4.24 -17.93 -7.15
CA THR A 298 -5.52 -17.20 -7.11
C THR A 298 -6.34 -17.66 -5.90
N GLU A 299 -6.49 -18.96 -5.70
CA GLU A 299 -7.22 -19.51 -4.55
C GLU A 299 -6.56 -19.13 -3.22
N ALA A 300 -5.23 -19.22 -3.11
CA ALA A 300 -4.51 -18.82 -1.89
C ALA A 300 -4.72 -17.32 -1.54
N TRP A 301 -4.73 -16.44 -2.56
CA TRP A 301 -5.01 -15.03 -2.36
C TRP A 301 -6.47 -14.75 -2.00
N LEU A 302 -7.43 -15.42 -2.66
CA LEU A 302 -8.86 -15.28 -2.37
C LEU A 302 -9.22 -15.83 -0.98
N ASP A 303 -8.55 -16.88 -0.52
CA ASP A 303 -8.68 -17.41 0.84
C ASP A 303 -8.21 -16.38 1.88
N TYR A 304 -7.05 -15.76 1.67
CA TYR A 304 -6.58 -14.66 2.53
C TYR A 304 -7.56 -13.48 2.54
N CYS A 305 -8.05 -13.07 1.36
CA CYS A 305 -9.07 -12.03 1.24
C CYS A 305 -10.33 -12.35 2.04
N ARG A 306 -10.87 -13.56 1.87
CA ARG A 306 -12.12 -13.98 2.53
C ARG A 306 -11.97 -14.07 4.05
N TYR A 307 -10.83 -14.52 4.56
CA TYR A 307 -10.72 -14.83 5.98
C TYR A 307 -10.14 -13.72 6.85
N PHE A 308 -9.48 -12.71 6.26
CA PHE A 308 -8.94 -11.59 7.05
C PHE A 308 -10.04 -10.87 7.86
N ASN A 309 -11.14 -10.50 7.18
CA ASN A 309 -12.29 -9.81 7.80
C ASN A 309 -13.36 -10.76 8.36
N ALA A 310 -13.17 -12.07 8.26
CA ALA A 310 -14.08 -13.07 8.80
C ALA A 310 -14.11 -13.06 10.33
N THR A 311 -15.11 -13.69 10.92
CA THR A 311 -15.18 -13.86 12.36
C THR A 311 -14.06 -14.77 12.86
N LYS A 312 -13.68 -14.62 14.14
CA LYS A 312 -12.72 -15.52 14.78
C LYS A 312 -13.16 -16.99 14.74
N ALA A 313 -14.47 -17.25 14.71
CA ALA A 313 -15.01 -18.60 14.60
C ALA A 313 -14.72 -19.21 13.21
N GLU A 314 -15.01 -18.46 12.14
CA GLU A 314 -14.72 -18.89 10.76
C GLU A 314 -13.22 -19.06 10.52
N GLN A 315 -12.38 -18.18 11.09
CA GLN A 315 -10.92 -18.33 11.05
C GLN A 315 -10.46 -19.62 11.74
N LYS A 316 -10.96 -19.90 12.95
CA LYS A 316 -10.66 -21.15 13.67
C LYS A 316 -11.09 -22.39 12.92
N GLU A 317 -12.27 -22.35 12.31
CA GLU A 317 -12.78 -23.45 11.51
C GLU A 317 -11.87 -23.73 10.30
N ARG A 318 -11.38 -22.68 9.63
CA ARG A 318 -10.52 -22.81 8.44
C ARG A 318 -9.06 -23.13 8.75
N TYR A 319 -8.48 -22.55 9.81
CA TYR A 319 -7.03 -22.57 10.08
C TYR A 319 -6.64 -23.21 11.42
N GLY A 320 -7.60 -23.72 12.20
CA GLY A 320 -7.38 -24.30 13.52
C GLY A 320 -7.17 -23.28 14.65
N THR A 321 -6.93 -22.01 14.32
CA THR A 321 -6.85 -20.88 15.27
C THR A 321 -7.39 -19.59 14.63
N ASP A 322 -7.70 -18.57 15.45
CA ASP A 322 -8.02 -17.23 14.96
C ASP A 322 -6.77 -16.40 14.70
N PHE A 323 -6.91 -15.30 13.96
CA PHE A 323 -5.81 -14.42 13.58
C PHE A 323 -5.42 -13.41 14.68
N GLY A 324 -5.83 -13.65 15.92
CA GLY A 324 -5.54 -12.78 17.05
C GLY A 324 -6.32 -11.47 17.00
N ASN A 325 -5.65 -10.36 17.31
CA ASN A 325 -6.23 -9.03 17.29
C ASN A 325 -5.66 -8.26 16.11
N LEU A 326 -6.48 -8.13 15.06
CA LEU A 326 -6.17 -7.38 13.84
C LEU A 326 -6.76 -5.97 13.90
N LEU A 327 -6.28 -5.12 13.00
CA LEU A 327 -6.66 -3.71 12.83
C LEU A 327 -6.81 -3.42 11.33
N LEU A 328 -7.20 -2.18 11.01
CA LEU A 328 -7.28 -1.64 9.65
C LEU A 328 -8.38 -2.29 8.80
N PHE A 329 -9.48 -2.68 9.44
CA PHE A 329 -10.60 -3.39 8.81
C PHE A 329 -11.25 -2.55 7.68
N GLN A 330 -11.28 -1.22 7.81
CA GLN A 330 -11.73 -0.32 6.74
C GLN A 330 -10.83 -0.43 5.52
N GLY A 331 -9.50 -0.40 5.70
CA GLY A 331 -8.54 -0.61 4.62
C GLY A 331 -8.63 -2.02 4.01
N HIS A 332 -8.89 -3.05 4.80
CA HIS A 332 -9.03 -4.43 4.32
C HIS A 332 -10.38 -4.71 3.65
N SER A 333 -11.36 -3.80 3.72
CA SER A 333 -12.64 -3.97 3.01
C SER A 333 -12.46 -4.18 1.49
N ARG A 334 -11.39 -3.62 0.91
CA ARG A 334 -11.04 -3.83 -0.51
C ARG A 334 -10.70 -5.28 -0.87
N MET A 335 -10.24 -6.07 0.11
CA MET A 335 -10.03 -7.51 -0.07
C MET A 335 -11.36 -8.26 -0.12
N ASP A 336 -12.34 -7.86 0.70
CA ASP A 336 -13.70 -8.40 0.62
C ASP A 336 -14.33 -8.08 -0.74
N ALA A 337 -14.19 -6.85 -1.22
CA ALA A 337 -14.68 -6.42 -2.52
C ALA A 337 -14.02 -7.20 -3.68
N TYR A 338 -12.70 -7.38 -3.64
CA TYR A 338 -11.97 -8.15 -4.65
C TYR A 338 -12.43 -9.61 -4.68
N ALA A 339 -12.55 -10.25 -3.50
CA ALA A 339 -13.04 -11.62 -3.40
C ALA A 339 -14.51 -11.75 -3.82
N ALA A 340 -15.36 -10.75 -3.52
CA ALA A 340 -16.74 -10.71 -3.95
C ALA A 340 -16.88 -10.77 -5.48
N VAL A 341 -16.08 -9.99 -6.21
CA VAL A 341 -16.10 -9.98 -7.68
C VAL A 341 -15.61 -11.32 -8.25
N LYS A 342 -14.46 -11.82 -7.80
CA LYS A 342 -13.89 -13.06 -8.33
C LYS A 342 -14.75 -14.29 -8.00
N ALA A 343 -15.40 -14.32 -6.83
CA ALA A 343 -16.27 -15.42 -6.39
C ALA A 343 -17.76 -15.22 -6.74
N LYS A 344 -18.16 -14.04 -7.25
CA LYS A 344 -19.57 -13.63 -7.43
C LYS A 344 -20.40 -13.78 -6.15
N ASP A 345 -19.84 -13.33 -5.03
CA ASP A 345 -20.43 -13.48 -3.69
C ASP A 345 -20.96 -12.14 -3.15
N ASP A 346 -22.27 -11.96 -3.24
CA ASP A 346 -22.96 -10.75 -2.76
C ASP A 346 -22.79 -10.53 -1.24
N LYS A 347 -22.60 -11.59 -0.44
CA LYS A 347 -22.37 -11.44 1.01
C LYS A 347 -21.01 -10.83 1.30
N LEU A 348 -20.00 -11.12 0.48
CA LEU A 348 -18.69 -10.48 0.59
C LEU A 348 -18.76 -9.02 0.16
N ALA A 349 -19.56 -8.68 -0.87
CA ALA A 349 -19.80 -7.29 -1.25
C ALA A 349 -20.48 -6.50 -0.12
N GLU A 350 -21.52 -7.06 0.50
CA GLU A 350 -22.17 -6.47 1.68
C GLU A 350 -21.20 -6.31 2.86
N ARG A 351 -20.33 -7.30 3.10
CA ARG A 351 -19.31 -7.23 4.15
C ARG A 351 -18.28 -6.14 3.86
N ALA A 352 -17.86 -5.98 2.60
CA ALA A 352 -16.93 -4.93 2.20
C ALA A 352 -17.48 -3.55 2.60
N TRP A 353 -18.72 -3.22 2.24
CA TRP A 353 -19.35 -1.95 2.62
C TRP A 353 -19.60 -1.85 4.12
N ALA A 354 -20.00 -2.92 4.78
CA ALA A 354 -20.16 -2.94 6.24
C ALA A 354 -18.83 -2.63 6.97
N LYS A 355 -17.72 -3.21 6.52
CA LYS A 355 -16.38 -2.94 7.08
C LYS A 355 -15.93 -1.52 6.72
N PHE A 356 -16.17 -1.06 5.50
CA PHE A 356 -15.86 0.31 5.11
C PHE A 356 -16.58 1.35 5.97
N HIS A 357 -17.88 1.18 6.23
CA HIS A 357 -18.67 2.20 6.94
C HIS A 357 -18.66 2.09 8.47
N ARG A 358 -18.52 0.87 9.02
CA ARG A 358 -18.86 0.58 10.43
C ARG A 358 -17.80 -0.25 11.17
N SER A 359 -16.55 -0.28 10.71
CA SER A 359 -15.45 -0.95 11.44
C SER A 359 -14.55 0.04 12.19
N ASP A 360 -13.37 0.32 11.67
CA ASP A 360 -12.40 1.29 12.18
C ASP A 360 -12.17 2.42 11.15
N GLY A 361 -11.18 3.28 11.41
CA GLY A 361 -10.83 4.39 10.54
C GLY A 361 -11.89 5.50 10.53
N TYR A 362 -12.23 6.01 9.34
CA TYR A 362 -13.25 7.05 9.17
C TYR A 362 -14.63 6.43 8.97
N THR A 363 -15.29 6.07 10.06
CA THR A 363 -16.64 5.49 10.05
C THR A 363 -17.72 6.54 9.77
N GLU A 364 -18.96 6.12 9.60
CA GLU A 364 -20.11 7.03 9.44
C GLU A 364 -20.33 7.98 10.63
N SER A 365 -19.78 7.66 11.81
CA SER A 365 -19.85 8.49 13.00
C SER A 365 -18.70 9.50 13.13
N MET A 366 -17.78 9.52 12.17
CA MET A 366 -16.64 10.44 12.17
C MET A 366 -17.11 11.89 12.11
N ASP A 367 -16.53 12.72 12.97
CA ASP A 367 -16.70 14.18 12.88
C ASP A 367 -15.65 14.75 11.92
N TRP A 368 -16.15 15.37 10.85
CA TRP A 368 -15.35 16.01 9.80
C TRP A 368 -15.23 17.52 10.02
N SER A 369 -15.68 18.03 11.17
CA SER A 369 -15.66 19.46 11.45
C SER A 369 -14.24 20.02 11.40
N SER A 370 -14.10 21.14 10.70
CA SER A 370 -12.88 21.93 10.71
C SER A 370 -12.95 22.98 11.81
N THR A 371 -11.81 23.18 12.48
CA THR A 371 -11.62 24.22 13.48
C THR A 371 -10.68 25.28 12.90
N GLU A 372 -11.13 26.53 12.88
CA GLU A 372 -10.28 27.66 12.50
C GLU A 372 -9.22 27.88 13.58
N LEU A 373 -7.97 28.07 13.15
CA LEU A 373 -6.82 28.33 14.00
C LEU A 373 -6.37 29.77 13.82
N ASN A 374 -6.37 30.54 14.91
CA ASN A 374 -5.88 31.92 14.93
C ASN A 374 -5.42 32.33 16.34
N GLY A 375 -4.84 33.53 16.45
CA GLY A 375 -4.46 34.10 17.74
C GLY A 375 -3.27 33.39 18.41
N PRO A 376 -3.13 33.47 19.74
CA PRO A 376 -1.90 33.10 20.44
C PRO A 376 -1.66 31.59 20.58
N GLN A 377 -2.60 30.75 20.16
CA GLN A 377 -2.49 29.29 20.27
C GLN A 377 -1.69 28.67 19.11
N VAL A 378 -1.50 29.40 18.02
CA VAL A 378 -0.81 28.93 16.81
C VAL A 378 0.20 29.95 16.31
N LEU A 379 1.25 29.46 15.66
CA LEU A 379 2.25 30.33 15.04
C LEU A 379 1.71 31.06 13.81
N GLU A 380 0.95 30.34 12.97
CA GLU A 380 0.35 30.85 11.74
C GLU A 380 -1.14 30.50 11.71
N PRO A 381 -2.01 31.41 11.23
CA PRO A 381 -3.43 31.10 11.07
C PRO A 381 -3.68 29.98 10.06
N GLY A 382 -4.80 29.29 10.19
CA GLY A 382 -5.22 28.25 9.26
C GLY A 382 -6.42 27.47 9.78
N TYR A 383 -6.47 26.18 9.48
CA TYR A 383 -7.49 25.30 10.05
C TYR A 383 -6.92 23.91 10.35
N GLU A 384 -7.66 23.14 11.15
CA GLU A 384 -7.36 21.76 11.45
C GLU A 384 -8.62 20.90 11.43
N ILE A 385 -8.42 19.60 11.19
CA ILE A 385 -9.39 18.55 11.46
C ILE A 385 -8.62 17.52 12.29
N PRO A 386 -8.63 17.63 13.64
CA PRO A 386 -7.69 16.88 14.50
C PRO A 386 -7.79 15.36 14.38
N ALA A 387 -8.94 14.87 13.93
CA ALA A 387 -9.20 13.46 13.76
C ALA A 387 -8.58 12.88 12.46
N ILE A 388 -8.07 13.72 11.55
CA ILE A 388 -7.36 13.26 10.36
C ILE A 388 -5.96 12.74 10.72
N SER A 389 -5.63 11.57 10.19
CA SER A 389 -4.27 11.01 10.15
C SER A 389 -3.96 10.42 8.78
N THR A 390 -2.68 10.30 8.44
CA THR A 390 -2.26 9.86 7.10
C THR A 390 -2.59 8.40 6.85
N ASN A 391 -2.30 7.55 7.83
CA ASN A 391 -2.68 6.14 7.81
C ASN A 391 -4.16 5.93 7.49
N THR A 392 -5.05 6.57 8.26
CA THR A 392 -6.49 6.41 8.03
C THR A 392 -6.93 7.00 6.70
N THR A 393 -6.33 8.12 6.28
CA THR A 393 -6.65 8.76 5.00
C THR A 393 -6.27 7.89 3.80
N ALA A 394 -5.04 7.40 3.76
CA ALA A 394 -4.55 6.57 2.66
C ALA A 394 -5.40 5.30 2.53
N LEU A 395 -5.69 4.63 3.65
CA LEU A 395 -6.49 3.41 3.65
C LEU A 395 -7.97 3.65 3.35
N TYR A 396 -8.58 4.72 3.88
CA TYR A 396 -9.93 5.14 3.48
C TYR A 396 -9.97 5.39 1.98
N GLY A 397 -8.99 6.15 1.47
CA GLY A 397 -8.86 6.51 0.08
C GLY A 397 -8.82 5.28 -0.84
N LEU A 398 -7.92 4.35 -0.56
CA LEU A 398 -7.79 3.08 -1.31
C LEU A 398 -9.02 2.20 -1.19
N ALA A 399 -9.60 2.06 0.00
CA ALA A 399 -10.80 1.27 0.19
C ALA A 399 -11.99 1.86 -0.57
N ALA A 400 -12.21 3.18 -0.47
CA ALA A 400 -13.25 3.89 -1.20
C ALA A 400 -13.09 3.70 -2.73
N ILE A 401 -11.87 3.91 -3.24
CA ILE A 401 -11.51 3.70 -4.65
C ILE A 401 -11.91 2.32 -5.13
N GLN A 402 -11.41 1.30 -4.43
CA GLN A 402 -11.46 -0.07 -4.90
C GLN A 402 -12.85 -0.66 -4.70
N ASN A 403 -13.52 -0.35 -3.58
CA ASN A 403 -14.88 -0.79 -3.34
C ASN A 403 -15.85 -0.19 -4.36
N LEU A 404 -15.74 1.12 -4.68
CA LEU A 404 -16.56 1.75 -5.72
C LEU A 404 -16.34 1.09 -7.10
N ALA A 405 -15.09 0.76 -7.43
CA ALA A 405 -14.75 0.12 -8.70
C ALA A 405 -15.24 -1.32 -8.81
N LEU A 406 -15.16 -2.08 -7.71
CA LEU A 406 -15.40 -3.53 -7.70
C LEU A 406 -16.85 -3.89 -7.36
N VAL A 407 -17.44 -3.22 -6.38
CA VAL A 407 -18.75 -3.54 -5.78
C VAL A 407 -19.62 -2.31 -5.56
N GLY A 408 -19.38 -1.23 -6.31
CA GLY A 408 -20.13 0.03 -6.21
C GLY A 408 -21.59 -0.08 -6.66
N ASP A 409 -21.97 -1.13 -7.37
CA ASP A 409 -23.36 -1.48 -7.70
C ASP A 409 -24.11 -2.15 -6.53
N LYS A 410 -23.39 -2.49 -5.45
CA LYS A 410 -23.89 -3.16 -4.23
C LYS A 410 -23.85 -2.26 -3.00
N LEU A 411 -23.62 -0.96 -3.18
CA LEU A 411 -23.52 0.04 -2.11
C LEU A 411 -24.84 0.24 -1.36
#